data_AF-A0A1J3IE90-F1
#
_entry.id   AF-A0A1J3IE90-F1
#
_cell.length_a   1.000
_cell.length_b   1.000
_cell.length_c   1.000
_cell.angle_alpha   90.00
_cell.angle_beta   90.00
_cell.angle_gamma   90.00
#
_symmetry.space_group_name_H-M   'P 1'
#
loop_
_entity.id
_entity.type
_entity.pdbx_description
1 polymer ?
#
loop_
_entity_poly.entity_id
_entity_poly.type
_entity_poly.pdbx_seq_one_letter_code
_entity_poly.pdbx_strand_id
1 'polypeptide(L)'
;MVTFFNWAIREPGVSKDVDSYYVILRALGRRKFFSFMIDVLREMACEGVTPDLQCLTIAMDSFTRAHYVRRAIQLFEESEGFGVKCSITESFNALLRCLCERSHVTAANSAFNAKKGKIAFDSCTYNVMISGWSKLGEVEEMEKVLKEMVESGFGPNCLSF
;
A
#
# COMPACT_ATOMS: atom_id res chain seq x y z
N MET A 1 3.70 -24.70 -10.57
CA MET A 1 4.34 -23.56 -9.87
C MET A 1 3.45 -23.01 -8.76
N VAL A 2 2.14 -22.83 -8.97
CA VAL A 2 1.19 -22.46 -7.91
C VAL A 2 1.04 -23.55 -6.83
N THR A 3 0.98 -24.82 -7.26
CA THR A 3 0.91 -25.98 -6.36
C THR A 3 2.08 -26.07 -5.39
N PHE A 4 3.26 -25.56 -5.78
CA PHE A 4 4.42 -25.48 -4.90
C PHE A 4 4.21 -24.50 -3.75
N PHE A 5 3.59 -23.34 -3.97
CA PHE A 5 3.34 -22.38 -2.90
C PHE A 5 2.28 -22.87 -1.94
N ASN A 6 1.17 -23.44 -2.44
CA ASN A 6 0.15 -24.03 -1.58
C ASN A 6 0.68 -25.23 -0.78
N TRP A 7 1.57 -26.04 -1.38
CA TRP A 7 2.27 -27.10 -0.66
C TRP A 7 3.25 -26.53 0.37
N ALA A 8 4.08 -25.55 0.00
CA ALA A 8 5.08 -24.95 0.88
C ALA A 8 4.47 -24.25 2.10
N ILE A 9 3.32 -23.59 1.96
CA ILE A 9 2.58 -22.98 3.09
C ILE A 9 2.08 -24.05 4.06
N ARG A 10 1.74 -25.23 3.54
CA ARG A 10 1.18 -26.36 4.31
C ARG A 10 2.24 -27.33 4.81
N GLU A 11 3.48 -27.17 4.40
CA GLU A 11 4.56 -28.08 4.74
C GLU A 11 4.96 -27.88 6.21
N PRO A 12 4.94 -28.94 7.05
CA PRO A 12 5.16 -28.82 8.50
C PRO A 12 6.52 -28.22 8.90
N GLY A 13 7.50 -28.20 8.00
CA GLY A 13 8.85 -27.68 8.22
C GLY A 13 9.04 -26.19 7.88
N VAL A 14 8.03 -25.52 7.31
CA VAL A 14 8.11 -24.08 7.01
C VAL A 14 7.56 -23.31 8.21
N SER A 15 8.37 -22.39 8.74
CA SER A 15 7.92 -21.47 9.80
C SER A 15 6.69 -20.71 9.32
N LYS A 16 5.57 -20.81 10.03
CA LYS A 16 4.34 -20.07 9.70
C LYS A 16 4.36 -18.67 10.33
N ASP A 17 5.52 -18.02 10.33
CA ASP A 17 5.65 -16.64 10.76
C ASP A 17 5.29 -15.67 9.63
N VAL A 18 5.07 -14.41 10.00
CA VAL A 18 4.71 -13.34 9.05
C VAL A 18 5.83 -13.15 8.01
N ASP A 19 7.09 -13.39 8.38
CA ASP A 19 8.24 -13.26 7.49
C ASP A 19 8.21 -14.24 6.32
N SER A 20 7.82 -15.48 6.57
CA SER A 20 7.65 -16.51 5.54
C SER A 20 6.55 -16.12 4.54
N TYR A 21 5.45 -15.53 5.04
CA TYR A 21 4.41 -14.98 4.18
C TYR A 21 4.90 -13.81 3.33
N TYR A 22 5.78 -12.93 3.83
CA TYR A 22 6.38 -11.87 3.00
C TYR A 22 7.13 -12.43 1.80
N VAL A 23 7.91 -13.50 1.99
CA VAL A 23 8.68 -14.14 0.92
C VAL A 23 7.72 -14.67 -0.15
N ILE A 24 6.64 -15.33 0.26
CA ILE A 24 5.62 -15.89 -0.63
C ILE A 24 4.90 -14.78 -1.40
N LEU A 25 4.40 -13.76 -0.71
CA LEU A 25 3.72 -12.62 -1.32
C LEU A 25 4.63 -11.91 -2.34
N ARG A 26 5.90 -11.68 -2.01
CA ARG A 26 6.88 -11.09 -2.95
C ARG A 26 7.13 -11.99 -4.16
N ALA A 27 7.23 -13.30 -3.96
CA ALA A 27 7.44 -14.25 -5.06
C ALA A 27 6.24 -14.30 -6.01
N LEU A 28 5.01 -14.38 -5.46
CA LEU A 28 3.77 -14.36 -6.22
C LEU A 28 3.58 -13.04 -6.96
N GLY A 29 3.84 -11.91 -6.30
CA GLY A 29 3.78 -10.57 -6.88
C GLY A 29 4.74 -10.39 -8.06
N ARG A 30 5.99 -10.83 -7.93
CA ARG A 30 6.99 -10.81 -9.04
C ARG A 30 6.56 -11.66 -10.24
N ARG A 31 5.85 -12.75 -9.99
CA ARG A 31 5.30 -13.64 -11.05
C ARG A 31 3.92 -13.21 -11.55
N LYS A 32 3.36 -12.11 -11.02
CA LYS A 32 2.01 -11.60 -11.34
C LYS A 32 0.89 -12.60 -11.04
N PHE A 33 1.12 -13.49 -10.07
CA PHE A 33 0.14 -14.46 -9.58
C PHE A 33 -0.77 -13.83 -8.53
N PHE A 34 -1.53 -12.81 -8.96
CA PHE A 34 -2.27 -11.93 -8.07
C PHE A 34 -3.44 -12.60 -7.34
N SER A 35 -4.15 -13.53 -7.99
CA SER A 35 -5.23 -14.28 -7.34
C SER A 35 -4.71 -15.01 -6.10
N PHE A 36 -3.62 -15.75 -6.27
CA PHE A 36 -2.97 -16.50 -5.19
C PHE A 36 -2.40 -15.58 -4.12
N MET A 37 -1.91 -14.40 -4.49
CA MET A 37 -1.43 -13.42 -3.51
C MET A 37 -2.57 -12.96 -2.58
N ILE A 38 -3.79 -12.78 -3.13
CA ILE A 38 -4.99 -12.46 -2.33
C ILE A 38 -5.43 -13.66 -1.49
N ASP A 39 -5.39 -14.87 -2.06
CA ASP A 39 -5.71 -16.10 -1.32
C ASP A 39 -4.80 -16.27 -0.10
N VAL A 40 -3.49 -16.02 -0.26
CA VAL A 40 -2.51 -16.07 0.83
C VAL A 40 -2.83 -15.05 1.92
N LEU A 41 -3.19 -13.80 1.57
CA LEU A 41 -3.59 -12.80 2.57
C LEU A 41 -4.82 -13.24 3.39
N ARG A 42 -5.74 -14.00 2.79
CA ARG A 42 -6.91 -14.55 3.49
C ARG A 42 -6.55 -15.77 4.33
N GLU A 43 -5.68 -16.65 3.83
CA GLU A 43 -5.24 -17.88 4.51
C GLU A 43 -4.44 -17.57 5.78
N MET A 44 -3.65 -16.48 5.79
CA MET A 44 -2.94 -16.02 6.99
C MET A 44 -3.86 -15.95 8.22
N ALA A 45 -5.06 -15.37 8.06
CA ALA A 45 -6.04 -15.28 9.15
C ALA A 45 -6.57 -16.66 9.60
N CYS A 46 -6.77 -17.60 8.66
CA CYS A 46 -7.20 -18.97 8.98
C CYS A 46 -6.14 -19.75 9.76
N GLU A 47 -4.86 -19.47 9.52
CA GLU A 47 -3.72 -20.09 10.20
C GLU A 47 -3.34 -19.37 11.51
N GLY A 48 -4.14 -18.39 11.94
CA GLY A 48 -3.91 -17.64 13.18
C GLY A 48 -2.80 -16.58 13.08
N VAL A 49 -2.34 -16.26 11.86
CA VAL A 49 -1.31 -15.26 11.60
C VAL A 49 -1.99 -13.97 11.13
N THR A 50 -1.94 -12.92 11.93
CA THR A 50 -2.54 -11.64 11.54
C THR A 50 -1.69 -10.95 10.48
N PRO A 51 -2.24 -10.63 9.28
CA PRO A 51 -1.53 -9.81 8.31
C PRO A 51 -1.23 -8.43 8.91
N ASP A 52 -0.10 -7.86 8.54
CA ASP A 52 0.32 -6.53 8.98
C ASP A 52 0.35 -5.53 7.81
N LEU A 53 0.73 -4.28 8.10
CA LEU A 53 0.86 -3.24 7.08
C LEU A 53 1.83 -3.65 5.96
N GLN A 54 2.89 -4.40 6.27
CA GLN A 54 3.87 -4.82 5.28
C GLN A 54 3.28 -5.82 4.28
N CYS A 55 2.44 -6.76 4.73
CA CYS A 55 1.70 -7.67 3.85
C CYS A 55 0.88 -6.91 2.80
N LEU A 56 0.08 -5.93 3.25
CA LEU A 56 -0.71 -5.09 2.35
C LEU A 56 0.16 -4.28 1.41
N THR A 57 1.25 -3.69 1.92
CA THR A 57 2.17 -2.88 1.13
C THR A 57 2.81 -3.71 0.01
N ILE A 58 3.25 -4.95 0.29
CA ILE A 58 3.79 -5.86 -0.72
C ILE A 58 2.75 -6.14 -1.81
N ALA A 59 1.51 -6.42 -1.42
CA ALA A 59 0.45 -6.74 -2.36
C ALA A 59 0.04 -5.52 -3.22
N MET A 60 -0.16 -4.36 -2.60
CA MET A 60 -0.45 -3.10 -3.31
C MET A 60 0.69 -2.73 -4.27
N ASP A 61 1.95 -2.73 -3.81
CA ASP A 61 3.11 -2.45 -4.66
C ASP A 61 3.26 -3.43 -5.82
N SER A 62 2.88 -4.70 -5.61
CA SER A 62 2.88 -5.71 -6.68
C SER A 62 1.86 -5.37 -7.78
N PHE A 63 0.67 -4.91 -7.41
CA PHE A 63 -0.34 -4.44 -8.36
C PHE A 63 0.07 -3.13 -9.06
N THR A 64 0.56 -2.14 -8.32
CA THR A 64 0.96 -0.83 -8.90
C THR A 64 2.12 -0.98 -9.87
N ARG A 65 3.13 -1.79 -9.54
CA ARG A 65 4.27 -2.11 -10.41
C ARG A 65 3.86 -2.83 -11.69
N ALA A 66 2.77 -3.60 -11.65
CA ALA A 66 2.21 -4.25 -12.82
C ALA A 66 1.16 -3.40 -13.55
N HIS A 67 1.06 -2.11 -13.23
CA HIS A 67 0.11 -1.14 -13.81
C HIS A 67 -1.37 -1.45 -13.54
N TYR A 68 -1.68 -2.35 -12.60
CA TYR A 68 -3.05 -2.62 -12.15
C TYR A 68 -3.49 -1.65 -11.05
N VAL A 69 -3.38 -0.34 -11.32
CA VAL A 69 -3.62 0.74 -10.35
C VAL A 69 -4.99 0.64 -9.67
N ARG A 70 -6.06 0.39 -10.46
CA ARG A 70 -7.41 0.23 -9.92
C ARG A 70 -7.52 -0.94 -8.94
N ARG A 71 -6.82 -2.05 -9.20
CA ARG A 71 -6.80 -3.20 -8.28
C ARG A 71 -6.03 -2.89 -7.01
N ALA A 72 -4.94 -2.11 -7.08
CA ALA A 72 -4.22 -1.67 -5.88
C ALA A 72 -5.11 -0.81 -4.98
N ILE A 73 -5.88 0.12 -5.56
CA ILE A 73 -6.85 0.96 -4.81
C ILE A 73 -7.96 0.08 -4.21
N GLN A 74 -8.52 -0.85 -4.99
CA GLN A 74 -9.53 -1.78 -4.51
C GLN A 74 -9.01 -2.63 -3.33
N LEU A 75 -7.76 -3.09 -3.39
CA LEU A 75 -7.16 -3.86 -2.29
C LEU A 75 -7.07 -3.03 -1.00
N PHE A 76 -6.76 -1.74 -1.09
CA PHE A 76 -6.82 -0.84 0.06
C PHE A 76 -8.24 -0.73 0.61
N GLU A 77 -9.26 -0.59 -0.25
CA GLU A 77 -10.66 -0.51 0.21
C GLU A 77 -11.15 -1.82 0.85
N GLU A 78 -10.59 -2.95 0.43
CA GLU A 78 -10.84 -4.26 1.02
C GLU A 78 -9.96 -4.54 2.25
N SER A 79 -9.04 -3.64 2.64
CA SER A 79 -8.00 -3.94 3.64
C SER A 79 -8.56 -4.33 5.00
N GLU A 80 -9.66 -3.71 5.43
CA GLU A 80 -10.33 -4.02 6.69
C GLU A 80 -10.88 -5.45 6.71
N GLY A 81 -11.29 -5.98 5.55
CA GLY A 81 -11.81 -7.34 5.40
C GLY A 81 -10.77 -8.45 5.57
N PHE A 82 -9.47 -8.13 5.53
CA PHE A 82 -8.38 -9.08 5.79
C PHE A 82 -7.96 -9.13 7.27
N GLY A 83 -8.58 -8.33 8.14
CA GLY A 83 -8.24 -8.29 9.57
C GLY A 83 -6.81 -7.79 9.83
N VAL A 84 -6.30 -6.91 8.97
CA VAL A 84 -4.91 -6.43 9.05
C VAL A 84 -4.70 -5.55 10.27
N LYS A 85 -3.59 -5.75 10.98
CA LYS A 85 -3.19 -4.92 12.12
C LYS A 85 -2.54 -3.62 11.66
N CYS A 86 -3.35 -2.70 11.12
CA CYS A 86 -2.93 -1.32 10.82
C CYS A 86 -4.14 -0.37 10.84
N SER A 87 -3.89 0.91 11.04
CA SER A 87 -4.91 1.95 10.88
C SER A 87 -5.23 2.19 9.40
N ILE A 88 -6.42 2.73 9.13
CA ILE A 88 -6.83 3.13 7.78
C ILE A 88 -5.91 4.23 7.20
N THR A 89 -5.38 5.12 8.05
CA THR A 89 -4.44 6.18 7.63
C THR A 89 -3.09 5.57 7.23
N GLU A 90 -2.58 4.59 7.99
CA GLU A 90 -1.32 3.90 7.65
C GLU A 90 -1.41 3.13 6.34
N SER A 91 -2.49 2.36 6.13
CA SER A 91 -2.70 1.62 4.87
C SER A 91 -2.91 2.55 3.69
N PHE A 92 -3.59 3.69 3.89
CA PHE A 92 -3.76 4.72 2.87
C PHE A 92 -2.42 5.38 2.49
N ASN A 93 -1.60 5.74 3.48
CA ASN A 93 -0.26 6.28 3.27
C ASN A 93 0.64 5.29 2.51
N ALA A 94 0.52 3.98 2.80
CA ALA A 94 1.23 2.94 2.06
C ALA A 94 0.76 2.85 0.59
N LEU A 95 -0.55 2.93 0.32
CA LEU A 95 -1.09 3.00 -1.05
C LEU A 95 -0.53 4.20 -1.82
N LEU A 96 -0.58 5.40 -1.23
CA LEU A 96 -0.07 6.63 -1.86
C LEU A 96 1.43 6.50 -2.18
N ARG A 97 2.24 5.98 -1.24
CA ARG A 97 3.67 5.72 -1.50
C ARG A 97 3.86 4.76 -2.67
N CYS A 98 3.14 3.64 -2.69
CA CYS A 98 3.23 2.66 -3.77
C CYS A 98 2.86 3.25 -5.14
N LEU A 99 1.90 4.18 -5.20
CA LEU A 99 1.54 4.86 -6.44
C LEU A 99 2.59 5.89 -6.85
N CYS A 100 3.02 6.76 -5.94
CA CYS A 100 4.02 7.78 -6.22
C CYS A 100 5.38 7.19 -6.63
N GLU A 101 5.86 6.15 -5.94
CA GLU A 101 7.13 5.47 -6.26
C GLU A 101 7.11 4.73 -7.60
N ARG A 102 5.91 4.41 -8.12
CA ARG A 102 5.72 3.76 -9.43
C ARG A 102 5.25 4.74 -10.50
N SER A 103 5.45 6.04 -10.28
CA SER A 103 5.13 7.12 -11.22
C SER A 103 3.64 7.24 -11.55
N HIS A 104 2.75 6.72 -10.70
CA HIS A 104 1.29 6.87 -10.80
C HIS A 104 0.77 8.04 -9.96
N VAL A 105 1.48 9.17 -9.97
CA VAL A 105 1.21 10.32 -9.07
C VAL A 105 -0.17 10.93 -9.31
N THR A 106 -0.64 10.99 -10.57
CA THR A 106 -1.99 11.50 -10.89
C THR A 106 -3.10 10.63 -10.32
N ALA A 107 -2.91 9.30 -10.30
CA ALA A 107 -3.83 8.38 -9.64
C ALA A 107 -3.74 8.50 -8.11
N ALA A 108 -2.53 8.70 -7.56
CA ALA A 108 -2.35 9.00 -6.14
C ALA A 108 -3.10 10.28 -5.74
N ASN A 109 -3.01 11.34 -6.53
CA ASN A 109 -3.72 12.60 -6.29
C ASN A 109 -5.24 12.43 -6.38
N SER A 110 -5.71 11.62 -7.32
CA SER A 110 -7.14 11.30 -7.42
C SER A 110 -7.63 10.55 -6.17
N ALA A 111 -6.86 9.60 -5.65
CA ALA A 111 -7.17 8.89 -4.41
C ALA A 111 -7.10 9.81 -3.18
N PHE A 112 -6.07 10.67 -3.10
CA PHE A 112 -5.90 11.70 -2.07
C PHE A 112 -7.14 12.60 -2.00
N ASN A 113 -7.56 13.18 -3.11
CA ASN A 113 -8.75 14.03 -3.15
C ASN A 113 -10.04 13.24 -2.84
N ALA A 114 -10.17 12.00 -3.30
CA ALA A 114 -11.36 11.19 -3.07
C ALA A 114 -11.57 10.76 -1.61
N LYS A 115 -10.48 10.67 -0.82
CA LYS A 115 -10.50 10.30 0.60
C LYS A 115 -10.36 11.49 1.55
N LYS A 116 -10.15 12.70 1.03
CA LYS A 116 -10.16 13.95 1.80
C LYS A 116 -11.48 14.10 2.56
N GLY A 117 -11.39 14.37 3.87
CA GLY A 117 -12.55 14.45 4.77
C GLY A 117 -13.20 13.11 5.13
N LYS A 118 -12.80 12.00 4.51
CA LYS A 118 -13.26 10.63 4.85
C LYS A 118 -12.23 9.87 5.68
N ILE A 119 -10.94 10.17 5.48
CA ILE A 119 -9.82 9.66 6.25
C ILE A 119 -9.12 10.85 6.91
N ALA A 120 -8.75 10.68 8.18
CA ALA A 120 -7.91 11.66 8.87
C ALA A 120 -6.48 11.59 8.30
N PHE A 121 -6.11 12.59 7.51
CA PHE A 121 -4.76 12.72 6.98
C PHE A 121 -3.80 13.16 8.08
N ASP A 122 -2.59 12.63 8.00
CA ASP A 122 -1.48 13.02 8.86
C ASP A 122 -0.39 13.72 8.04
N SER A 123 0.66 14.18 8.73
CA SER A 123 1.81 14.79 8.07
C SER A 123 2.48 13.85 7.06
N CYS A 124 2.41 12.52 7.26
CA CYS A 124 2.95 11.55 6.32
C CYS A 124 2.16 11.56 5.00
N THR A 125 0.83 11.65 5.04
CA THR A 125 -0.02 11.72 3.84
C THR A 125 0.39 12.88 2.93
N TYR A 126 0.54 14.09 3.50
CA TYR A 126 0.93 15.29 2.75
C TYR A 126 2.35 15.17 2.18
N ASN A 127 3.31 14.72 2.99
CA ASN A 127 4.71 14.58 2.57
C ASN A 127 4.86 13.58 1.41
N VAL A 128 4.08 12.50 1.40
CA VAL A 128 4.10 11.51 0.31
C VAL A 128 3.61 12.14 -1.01
N MET A 129 2.56 12.96 -0.96
CA MET A 129 2.05 13.65 -2.14
C MET A 129 3.01 14.75 -2.64
N ILE A 130 3.57 15.54 -1.72
CA ILE A 130 4.60 16.56 -2.04
C ILE A 130 5.81 15.91 -2.71
N SER A 131 6.33 14.81 -2.14
CA SER A 131 7.44 14.06 -2.74
C SER A 131 7.09 13.47 -4.11
N GLY A 132 5.85 13.02 -4.30
CA GLY A 132 5.35 12.54 -5.58
C GLY A 132 5.37 13.62 -6.67
N TRP A 133 4.83 14.80 -6.37
CA TRP A 133 4.82 15.94 -7.30
C TRP A 133 6.21 16.53 -7.56
N SER A 134 7.03 16.63 -6.51
CA SER A 134 8.42 17.07 -6.60
C SER A 134 9.23 16.23 -7.60
N LYS A 135 9.06 14.90 -7.58
CA LYS A 135 9.72 13.99 -8.53
C LYS A 135 9.27 14.17 -9.98
N LEU A 136 8.07 14.72 -10.21
CA LEU A 136 7.59 15.06 -11.55
C LEU A 136 7.92 16.49 -11.97
N GLY A 137 8.43 17.33 -11.06
CA GLY A 137 8.67 18.75 -11.32
C GLY A 137 7.38 19.59 -11.34
N GLU A 138 6.27 19.07 -10.85
CA GLU A 138 4.96 19.74 -10.83
C GLU A 138 4.85 20.69 -9.64
N VAL A 139 5.50 21.84 -9.74
CA VAL A 139 5.62 22.83 -8.64
C VAL A 139 4.25 23.36 -8.19
N GLU A 140 3.35 23.65 -9.13
CA GLU A 140 2.02 24.17 -8.80
C GLU A 140 1.19 23.20 -7.95
N GLU A 141 1.23 21.90 -8.27
CA GLU A 141 0.53 20.87 -7.50
C GLU A 141 1.18 20.65 -6.13
N MET A 142 2.51 20.73 -6.07
CA MET A 142 3.25 20.68 -4.81
C MET A 142 2.86 21.81 -3.87
N GLU A 143 2.79 23.06 -4.36
CA GLU A 143 2.38 24.23 -3.57
C GLU A 143 0.94 24.11 -3.06
N LYS A 144 0.02 23.57 -3.88
CA LYS A 144 -1.37 23.31 -3.45
C LYS A 144 -1.39 22.34 -2.26
N VAL A 145 -0.70 21.21 -2.36
CA VAL A 145 -0.65 20.22 -1.27
C VAL A 145 0.02 20.80 -0.01
N LEU A 146 1.08 21.60 -0.18
CA LEU A 146 1.76 22.27 0.93
C LEU A 146 0.84 23.26 1.65
N LYS A 147 0.06 24.05 0.91
CA LYS A 147 -0.94 24.95 1.48
C LYS A 147 -2.00 24.19 2.26
N GLU A 148 -2.53 23.10 1.71
CA GLU A 148 -3.51 22.25 2.39
C GLU A 148 -2.95 21.61 3.68
N MET A 149 -1.67 21.25 3.68
CA MET A 149 -0.97 20.72 4.87
C MET A 149 -0.97 21.77 6.00
N VAL A 150 -0.62 23.02 5.68
CA VAL A 150 -0.61 24.15 6.64
C VAL A 150 -2.01 24.45 7.16
N GLU A 151 -3.01 24.51 6.26
CA GLU A 151 -4.42 24.73 6.63
C GLU A 151 -4.97 23.61 7.53
N SER A 152 -4.44 22.39 7.39
CA SER A 152 -4.78 21.24 8.23
C SER A 152 -4.02 21.19 9.56
N GLY A 153 -3.22 22.23 9.87
CA GLY A 153 -2.48 22.36 11.13
C GLY A 153 -1.14 21.61 11.15
N PHE A 154 -0.65 21.13 10.01
CA PHE A 154 0.65 20.47 9.91
C PHE A 154 1.70 21.44 9.33
N GLY A 155 2.87 21.51 9.97
CA GLY A 155 3.98 22.34 9.50
C GLY A 155 4.85 21.61 8.45
N PRO A 156 5.36 22.33 7.42
CA PRO A 156 6.35 21.78 6.49
C PRO A 156 7.56 21.23 7.25
N ASN A 157 8.01 20.02 6.94
CA ASN A 157 9.23 19.41 7.51
C ASN A 157 10.33 19.28 6.44
N CYS A 158 11.49 18.72 6.79
CA CYS A 158 12.61 18.57 5.85
C CYS A 158 12.30 17.71 4.60
N LEU A 159 11.15 17.02 4.53
CA LEU A 159 10.70 16.28 3.35
C LEU A 159 9.82 17.13 2.41
N SER A 160 9.41 18.31 2.85
CA SER A 160 8.58 19.26 2.10
C SER A 160 9.36 20.42 1.47
N PHE A 161 10.64 20.57 1.82
CA PHE A 161 11.62 21.50 1.22
C PHE A 161 12.69 20.71 0.48
#